data_AF-A0A957EE08-F1
#
_entry.id   AF-A0A957EE08-F1
#
_cell.length_a   1.000
_cell.length_b   1.000
_cell.length_c   1.000
_cell.angle_alpha   90.00
_cell.angle_beta   90.00
_cell.angle_gamma   90.00
#
_symmetry.space_group_name_H-M   'P 1'
#
loop_
_entity.id
_entity.type
_entity.pdbx_description
1 polymer ?
#
loop_
_entity_poly.entity_id
_entity_poly.type
_entity_poly.pdbx_seq_one_letter_code
_entity_poly.pdbx_strand_id
1 'polypeptide(L)'
;GGPAALGLWLATRVDFVGFAQGALGLPLAVLATALISAPALYIAAAVARAAPSPGVVVAGIARSLDDAGLVVLGLLPAVLFLGATARSGKVALLVGLLALGGAMTYGLRLAFTRLFTTVEARVRVLPVFGAWAVVTLGIGATMIRSFVEGLQ
;
A
#
# COMPACT_ATOMS: atom_id res chain seq x y z
N GLY A 1 0.65 14.39 -5.59
CA GLY A 1 -0.53 13.67 -6.10
C GLY A 1 -0.37 12.16 -5.98
N GLY A 2 -0.49 11.61 -4.78
CA GLY A 2 -0.28 10.18 -4.48
C GLY A 2 -1.48 9.27 -4.83
N PRO A 3 -1.84 8.28 -4.00
CA PRO A 3 -2.97 7.37 -4.25
C PRO A 3 -4.29 8.08 -4.61
N ALA A 4 -4.46 9.34 -4.24
CA ALA A 4 -5.56 10.20 -4.68
C ALA A 4 -5.64 10.42 -6.20
N ALA A 5 -4.52 10.47 -6.91
CA ALA A 5 -4.47 10.60 -8.37
C ALA A 5 -4.75 9.26 -9.08
N LEU A 6 -4.46 8.14 -8.42
CA LEU A 6 -4.86 6.81 -8.89
C LEU A 6 -6.38 6.60 -8.66
N GLY A 7 -6.90 7.14 -7.56
CA GLY A 7 -8.33 7.32 -7.32
C GLY A 7 -9.00 8.24 -8.35
N LEU A 8 -8.36 9.35 -8.74
CA LEU A 8 -8.79 10.22 -9.84
C LEU A 8 -8.95 9.43 -11.14
N TRP A 9 -7.97 8.59 -11.48
CA TRP A 9 -8.03 7.77 -12.68
C TRP A 9 -9.18 6.74 -12.64
N LEU A 10 -9.31 5.99 -11.54
CA LEU A 10 -10.41 5.04 -11.34
C LEU A 10 -11.79 5.71 -11.44
N ALA A 11 -11.87 6.97 -11.01
CA ALA A 11 -13.10 7.75 -11.01
C ALA A 11 -13.42 8.48 -12.31
N THR A 12 -12.52 8.55 -13.29
CA THR A 12 -12.83 9.16 -14.61
C THR A 12 -13.97 8.47 -15.38
N ARG A 13 -14.52 7.38 -14.84
CA ARG A 13 -15.67 6.63 -15.34
C ARG A 13 -16.98 6.88 -14.55
N VAL A 14 -16.93 7.67 -13.46
CA VAL A 14 -18.05 7.90 -12.52
C VAL A 14 -18.13 9.39 -12.16
N ASP A 15 -19.33 9.88 -11.83
CA ASP A 15 -19.64 11.22 -11.30
C ASP A 15 -18.60 11.75 -10.27
N PHE A 16 -18.53 13.07 -10.08
CA PHE A 16 -17.67 13.78 -9.13
C PHE A 16 -17.69 13.18 -7.71
N VAL A 17 -18.80 12.56 -7.30
CA VAL A 17 -18.93 11.82 -6.04
C VAL A 17 -18.04 10.56 -6.03
N GLY A 18 -18.02 9.78 -7.11
CA GLY A 18 -17.12 8.64 -7.30
C GLY A 18 -15.65 9.06 -7.35
N PHE A 19 -15.38 10.29 -7.83
CA PHE A 19 -14.07 10.91 -7.75
C PHE A 19 -13.61 11.20 -6.31
N ALA A 20 -14.43 11.88 -5.53
CA ALA A 20 -14.11 12.16 -4.14
C ALA A 20 -13.92 10.86 -3.33
N GLN A 21 -14.77 9.86 -3.58
CA GLN A 21 -14.67 8.55 -2.94
C GLN A 21 -13.41 7.79 -3.35
N GLY A 22 -13.05 7.74 -4.64
CA GLY A 22 -11.84 7.05 -5.12
C GLY A 22 -10.55 7.72 -4.64
N ALA A 23 -10.51 9.05 -4.69
CA ALA A 23 -9.33 9.82 -4.33
C ALA A 23 -9.02 9.77 -2.83
N LEU A 24 -10.04 9.63 -1.97
CA LEU A 24 -9.86 9.54 -0.51
C LEU A 24 -9.90 8.11 0.01
N GLY A 25 -10.73 7.25 -0.59
CA GLY A 25 -10.96 5.87 -0.14
C GLY A 25 -9.71 5.00 -0.23
N LEU A 26 -8.96 5.07 -1.33
CA LEU A 26 -7.73 4.29 -1.50
C LEU A 26 -6.62 4.68 -0.49
N PRO A 27 -6.26 5.98 -0.33
CA PRO A 27 -5.32 6.37 0.71
C PRO A 27 -5.79 5.96 2.12
N LEU A 28 -7.07 6.14 2.43
CA LEU A 28 -7.63 5.79 3.74
C LEU A 28 -7.60 4.27 3.98
N ALA A 29 -7.89 3.45 2.96
CA ALA A 29 -7.80 1.99 3.07
C ALA A 29 -6.36 1.54 3.35
N VAL A 30 -5.38 2.14 2.67
CA VAL A 30 -3.95 1.87 2.90
C VAL A 30 -3.54 2.27 4.31
N LEU A 31 -3.95 3.46 4.75
CA LEU A 31 -3.65 3.96 6.10
C LEU A 31 -4.31 3.09 7.17
N ALA A 32 -5.59 2.75 7.01
CA ALA A 32 -6.33 1.89 7.92
C ALA A 32 -5.68 0.50 8.01
N THR A 33 -5.31 -0.08 6.87
CA THR A 33 -4.59 -1.37 6.82
C THR A 33 -3.28 -1.29 7.60
N ALA A 34 -2.47 -0.25 7.37
CA ALA A 34 -1.22 -0.04 8.08
C ALA A 34 -1.42 0.15 9.60
N LEU A 35 -2.44 0.92 10.02
CA LEU A 35 -2.76 1.14 11.43
C LEU A 35 -3.24 -0.14 12.13
N ILE A 36 -4.05 -0.95 11.45
CA ILE A 36 -4.55 -2.22 11.99
C ILE A 36 -3.41 -3.24 12.11
N SER A 37 -2.49 -3.27 11.14
CA SER A 37 -1.45 -4.30 11.08
C SER A 37 -0.17 -3.92 11.84
N ALA A 38 0.11 -2.63 12.06
CA ALA A 38 1.34 -2.18 12.74
C ALA A 38 1.54 -2.76 14.16
N PRO A 39 0.52 -2.84 15.04
CA PRO A 39 0.66 -3.46 16.35
C PRO A 39 1.04 -4.93 16.26
N ALA A 40 0.45 -5.67 15.31
CA ALA A 40 0.75 -7.07 15.10
C ALA A 40 2.22 -7.27 14.69
N LEU A 41 2.77 -6.41 13.83
CA LEU A 41 4.18 -6.43 13.46
C LEU A 41 5.08 -6.18 14.67
N TYR A 42 4.73 -5.20 15.51
CA TYR A 42 5.50 -4.88 16.72
C TYR A 42 5.54 -6.07 17.69
N ILE A 43 4.39 -6.67 17.99
CA ILE A 43 4.28 -7.83 18.87
C ILE A 43 5.10 -9.00 18.29
N ALA A 44 4.97 -9.26 17.00
CA ALA A 44 5.66 -10.38 16.37
C ALA A 44 7.19 -10.17 16.33
N ALA A 45 7.66 -8.93 16.12
CA ALA A 45 9.08 -8.58 16.24
C ALA A 45 9.59 -8.67 17.71
N ALA A 46 8.74 -8.35 18.69
CA ALA A 46 9.06 -8.49 20.12
C ALA A 46 9.23 -9.96 20.52
N VAL A 47 8.35 -10.84 20.05
CA VAL A 47 8.47 -12.30 20.23
C VAL A 47 9.77 -12.82 19.61
N ALA A 48 10.17 -12.28 18.46
CA ALA A 48 11.46 -12.57 17.82
C ALA A 48 12.68 -11.91 18.51
N ARG A 49 12.50 -11.22 19.65
CA ARG A 49 13.54 -10.48 20.38
C ARG A 49 14.32 -9.49 19.50
N ALA A 50 13.60 -8.85 18.58
CA ALA A 50 14.14 -7.91 17.61
C ALA A 50 13.21 -6.70 17.41
N ALA A 51 12.37 -6.39 18.41
CA ALA A 51 11.46 -5.26 18.35
C ALA A 51 12.23 -3.93 18.24
N PRO A 52 11.95 -3.13 17.20
CA PRO A 52 12.39 -1.74 17.17
C PRO A 52 11.68 -0.95 18.27
N SER A 53 12.18 0.23 18.63
CA SER A 53 11.45 1.11 19.55
C SER A 53 10.13 1.59 18.90
N PRO A 54 9.05 1.81 19.67
CA PRO A 54 7.75 2.20 19.10
C PRO A 54 7.81 3.46 18.23
N GLY A 55 8.61 4.46 18.60
CA GLY A 55 8.81 5.67 17.81
C GLY A 55 9.48 5.39 16.46
N VAL A 56 10.40 4.43 16.40
CA VAL A 56 11.03 3.98 15.14
C VAL A 56 10.02 3.24 14.27
N VAL A 57 9.11 2.46 14.86
CA VAL A 57 8.05 1.79 14.11
C VAL A 57 7.11 2.80 13.44
N VAL A 58 6.60 3.77 14.19
CA VAL A 58 5.72 4.81 13.66
C VAL A 58 6.41 5.64 12.59
N ALA A 59 7.62 6.14 12.87
CA ALA A 59 8.39 6.94 11.90
C ALA A 59 8.79 6.12 10.66
N GLY A 60 9.15 4.85 10.84
CA GLY A 60 9.50 3.93 9.76
C GLY A 60 8.33 3.66 8.84
N ILE A 61 7.15 3.38 9.39
CA ILE A 61 5.91 3.18 8.62
C ILE A 61 5.54 4.47 7.88
N ALA A 62 5.52 5.62 8.57
CA ALA A 62 5.17 6.90 7.96
C ALA A 62 6.07 7.24 6.76
N ARG A 63 7.40 7.11 6.91
CA ARG A 63 8.33 7.35 5.81
C ARG A 63 8.21 6.32 4.69
N SER A 64 7.92 5.06 5.01
CA SER A 64 7.72 4.03 3.98
C SER A 64 6.43 4.23 3.19
N LEU A 65 5.38 4.76 3.83
CA LEU A 65 4.16 5.19 3.14
C LEU A 65 4.42 6.39 2.23
N ASP A 66 5.23 7.36 2.68
CA ASP A 66 5.63 8.51 1.88
C ASP A 66 6.40 8.07 0.61
N ASP A 67 7.41 7.21 0.77
CA ASP A 67 8.17 6.67 -0.37
C ASP A 67 7.33 5.81 -1.31
N ALA A 68 6.45 4.96 -0.76
CA ALA A 68 5.51 4.20 -1.58
C ALA A 68 4.59 5.15 -2.37
N GLY A 69 4.16 6.24 -1.74
CA GLY A 69 3.42 7.33 -2.37
C GLY A 69 4.19 8.00 -3.51
N LEU A 70 5.49 8.24 -3.33
CA LEU A 70 6.38 8.77 -4.37
C LEU A 70 6.55 7.80 -5.55
N VAL A 71 6.63 6.50 -5.29
CA VAL A 71 6.66 5.48 -6.36
C VAL A 71 5.36 5.48 -7.15
N VAL A 72 4.21 5.48 -6.48
CA VAL A 72 2.90 5.59 -7.16
C VAL A 72 2.83 6.87 -8.00
N LEU A 73 3.35 7.98 -7.46
CA LEU A 73 3.45 9.26 -8.15
C LEU A 73 4.30 9.20 -9.42
N GLY A 74 5.46 8.55 -9.36
CA GLY A 74 6.33 8.36 -10.52
C GLY A 74 5.68 7.48 -11.59
N LEU A 75 4.86 6.50 -11.19
CA LEU A 75 4.14 5.61 -12.10
C LEU A 75 2.87 6.24 -12.68
N LEU A 76 2.38 7.35 -12.10
CA LEU A 76 1.10 7.95 -12.46
C LEU A 76 0.99 8.29 -13.96
N PRO A 77 1.94 8.97 -14.62
CA PRO A 77 1.79 9.31 -16.04
C PRO A 77 1.66 8.08 -16.93
N ALA A 78 2.40 7.00 -16.62
CA ALA A 78 2.34 5.75 -17.35
C ALA A 78 0.98 5.04 -17.16
N VAL A 79 0.46 5.01 -15.92
CA VAL A 79 -0.85 4.43 -15.62
C VAL A 79 -1.97 5.22 -16.31
N LEU A 80 -1.92 6.56 -16.28
CA LEU A 80 -2.89 7.42 -16.96
C LEU A 80 -2.85 7.21 -18.48
N PHE A 81 -1.66 7.16 -19.08
CA PHE A 81 -1.50 6.94 -20.51
C PHE A 81 -2.02 5.56 -20.94
N LEU A 82 -1.63 4.51 -20.23
CA LEU A 82 -2.13 3.15 -20.49
C LEU A 82 -3.64 3.06 -20.28
N GLY A 83 -4.17 3.76 -19.27
CA GLY A 83 -5.60 3.80 -19.02
C GLY A 83 -6.39 4.53 -20.10
N ALA A 84 -5.86 5.62 -20.64
CA ALA A 84 -6.47 6.39 -21.73
C ALA A 84 -6.42 5.64 -23.07
N THR A 85 -5.40 4.81 -23.28
CA THR A 85 -5.19 4.07 -24.53
C THR A 85 -5.71 2.64 -24.50
N ALA A 86 -6.08 2.11 -23.32
CA ALA A 86 -6.62 0.77 -23.17
C ALA A 86 -7.99 0.63 -23.84
N ARG A 87 -8.12 -0.36 -24.73
CA ARG A 87 -9.39 -0.72 -25.38
C ARG A 87 -10.43 -1.35 -24.44
N SER A 88 -10.02 -1.75 -23.23
CA SER A 88 -10.86 -2.41 -22.23
C SER A 88 -10.60 -1.85 -20.85
N GLY A 89 -11.67 -1.49 -20.14
CA GLY A 89 -11.60 -1.04 -18.74
C GLY A 89 -10.97 -2.07 -17.80
N LYS A 90 -11.09 -3.37 -18.12
CA LYS A 90 -10.46 -4.45 -17.33
C LYS A 90 -8.93 -4.43 -17.42
N VAL A 91 -8.39 -4.15 -18.62
CA VAL A 91 -6.93 -4.05 -18.83
C VAL A 91 -6.38 -2.84 -18.09
N ALA A 92 -7.11 -1.72 -18.19
CA ALA A 92 -6.80 -0.49 -17.50
C ALA A 92 -6.75 -0.71 -15.97
N LEU A 93 -7.77 -1.37 -15.42
CA LEU A 93 -7.86 -1.70 -14.00
C LEU A 93 -6.72 -2.62 -13.55
N LEU A 94 -6.41 -3.66 -14.33
CA LEU A 94 -5.31 -4.58 -14.03
C LEU A 94 -3.96 -3.84 -13.95
N VAL A 95 -3.68 -2.93 -14.88
CA VAL A 95 -2.46 -2.11 -14.86
C VAL A 95 -2.40 -1.23 -13.62
N GLY A 96 -3.50 -0.57 -13.25
CA GLY A 96 -3.57 0.24 -12.03
C GLY A 96 -3.32 -0.57 -10.76
N LEU A 97 -3.90 -1.77 -10.67
CA LEU A 97 -3.69 -2.69 -9.54
C LEU A 97 -2.25 -3.21 -9.47
N LEU A 98 -1.64 -3.52 -10.62
CA LEU A 98 -0.24 -3.94 -10.67
C LEU A 98 0.72 -2.83 -10.25
N ALA A 99 0.47 -1.59 -10.69
CA ALA A 99 1.25 -0.43 -10.27
C ALA A 99 1.14 -0.19 -8.75
N LEU A 100 -0.07 -0.28 -8.21
CA LEU A 100 -0.31 -0.15 -6.78
C LEU A 100 0.36 -1.28 -5.99
N GLY A 101 0.20 -2.54 -6.42
CA GLY A 101 0.82 -3.70 -5.80
C GLY A 101 2.34 -3.62 -5.80
N GLY A 102 2.94 -3.16 -6.90
CA GLY A 102 4.38 -2.92 -7.01
C GLY A 102 4.86 -1.85 -6.03
N ALA A 103 4.16 -0.72 -5.94
CA ALA A 103 4.50 0.34 -4.99
C ALA A 103 4.36 -0.11 -3.53
N MET A 104 3.32 -0.89 -3.19
CA MET A 104 3.15 -1.46 -1.84
C MET A 104 4.25 -2.45 -1.50
N THR A 105 4.66 -3.30 -2.45
CA THR A 105 5.77 -4.25 -2.26
C THR A 105 7.09 -3.51 -2.04
N TYR A 106 7.31 -2.42 -2.77
CA TYR A 106 8.47 -1.54 -2.55
C TYR A 106 8.42 -0.86 -1.16
N GLY A 107 7.26 -0.35 -0.75
CA GLY A 107 7.05 0.22 0.58
C GLY A 107 7.31 -0.79 1.70
N LEU A 108 6.87 -2.04 1.55
CA LEU A 108 7.16 -3.13 2.47
C LEU A 108 8.65 -3.42 2.57
N ARG A 109 9.36 -3.44 1.44
CA ARG A 109 10.81 -3.60 1.42
C ARG A 109 11.52 -2.48 2.17
N LEU A 110 11.09 -1.23 1.98
CA LEU A 110 11.65 -0.08 2.70
C LEU A 110 11.32 -0.11 4.20
N ALA A 111 10.10 -0.51 4.57
CA ALA A 111 9.73 -0.70 5.97
C ALA A 111 10.64 -1.75 6.61
N PHE A 112 10.86 -2.89 5.95
CA PHE A 112 11.76 -3.93 6.47
C PHE A 112 13.19 -3.42 6.68
N THR A 113 13.77 -2.72 5.70
CA THR A 113 15.16 -2.26 5.80
C THR A 113 15.35 -1.14 6.82
N ARG A 114 14.32 -0.33 7.06
CA ARG A 114 14.34 0.77 8.06
C ARG A 114 14.07 0.31 9.48
N LEU A 115 13.13 -0.63 9.65
CA LEU A 115 12.76 -1.15 10.96
C LEU A 115 13.86 -2.07 11.52
N PHE A 116 14.50 -2.85 10.66
CA PHE A 116 15.54 -3.80 11.04
C PHE A 116 16.85 -3.38 10.41
N THR A 117 17.71 -2.69 11.18
CA THR A 117 18.96 -2.12 10.68
C THR A 117 20.10 -3.14 10.62
N THR A 118 20.11 -4.11 11.53
CA THR A 118 21.14 -5.15 11.60
C THR A 118 20.79 -6.38 10.76
N VAL A 119 21.81 -7.01 10.18
CA VAL A 119 21.63 -8.24 9.38
C VAL A 119 21.03 -9.37 10.22
N GLU A 120 21.47 -9.50 11.47
CA GLU A 120 20.99 -10.53 12.39
C GLU A 120 19.50 -10.36 12.73
N ALA A 121 19.06 -9.13 12.99
CA ALA A 121 17.63 -8.84 13.21
C ALA A 121 16.81 -9.11 11.94
N ARG A 122 17.32 -8.74 10.76
CA ARG A 122 16.65 -9.00 9.48
C ARG A 122 16.42 -10.49 9.26
N VAL A 123 17.45 -11.32 9.42
CA VAL A 123 17.34 -12.77 9.22
C VAL A 123 16.35 -13.38 10.21
N ARG A 124 16.39 -12.97 11.48
CA ARG A 124 15.50 -13.50 12.51
C ARG A 124 14.03 -13.10 12.31
N VAL A 125 13.77 -11.88 11.84
CA VAL A 125 12.40 -11.36 11.68
C VAL A 125 11.83 -11.61 10.29
N LEU A 126 12.65 -12.00 9.30
CA LEU A 126 12.21 -12.26 7.93
C LEU A 126 10.96 -13.16 7.80
N PRO A 127 10.86 -14.35 8.44
CA PRO A 127 9.68 -15.20 8.28
C PRO A 127 8.42 -14.56 8.89
N VAL A 128 8.59 -13.88 10.02
CA VAL A 128 7.50 -13.19 10.74
C VAL A 128 7.02 -11.98 9.96
N PHE A 129 7.96 -11.18 9.43
CA PHE A 129 7.67 -10.05 8.56
C PHE A 129 7.00 -10.50 7.27
N GLY A 130 7.45 -11.61 6.68
CA GLY A 130 6.84 -12.19 5.49
C GLY A 130 5.39 -12.60 5.74
N ALA A 131 5.12 -13.33 6.82
CA ALA A 131 3.75 -13.70 7.21
C ALA A 131 2.88 -12.47 7.45
N TRP A 132 3.40 -11.49 8.19
CA TRP A 132 2.71 -10.22 8.43
C TRP A 132 2.41 -9.46 7.14
N ALA A 133 3.36 -9.39 6.22
CA ALA A 133 3.22 -8.70 4.94
C ALA A 133 2.13 -9.37 4.09
N VAL A 134 2.09 -10.70 4.02
CA VAL A 134 1.06 -11.46 3.30
C VAL A 134 -0.33 -11.18 3.89
N VAL A 135 -0.47 -11.22 5.21
CA VAL A 135 -1.76 -10.92 5.87
C VAL A 135 -2.18 -9.47 5.64
N THR A 136 -1.24 -8.52 5.75
CA THR A 136 -1.50 -7.10 5.54
C THR A 136 -1.93 -6.80 4.10
N LEU A 137 -1.27 -7.41 3.11
CA LEU A 137 -1.66 -7.31 1.71
C LEU A 137 -3.04 -7.95 1.46
N GLY A 138 -3.33 -9.07 2.12
CA GLY A 138 -4.66 -9.71 2.08
C GLY A 138 -5.77 -8.80 2.60
N ILE A 139 -5.57 -8.18 3.77
CA ILE A 139 -6.50 -7.20 4.35
C ILE A 139 -6.68 -6.02 3.39
N GLY A 140 -5.59 -5.44 2.90
CA GLY A 140 -5.63 -4.33 1.95
C GLY A 140 -6.39 -4.69 0.66
N ALA A 141 -6.15 -5.89 0.11
CA ALA A 141 -6.85 -6.38 -1.08
C ALA A 141 -8.36 -6.55 -0.83
N THR A 142 -8.76 -7.08 0.34
CA THR A 142 -10.18 -7.18 0.70
C THR A 142 -10.84 -5.82 0.84
N MET A 143 -10.17 -4.84 1.48
CA MET A 143 -10.69 -3.48 1.61
C MET A 143 -10.84 -2.80 0.24
N ILE A 144 -9.85 -2.92 -0.63
CA ILE A 144 -9.91 -2.36 -1.99
C ILE A 144 -11.03 -3.02 -2.79
N ARG A 145 -11.20 -4.35 -2.66
CA ARG A 145 -12.29 -5.07 -3.33
C ARG A 145 -13.66 -4.57 -2.86
N SER A 146 -13.90 -4.51 -1.55
CA SER A 146 -15.17 -4.01 -0.98
C SER A 146 -15.43 -2.55 -1.38
N PHE A 147 -14.38 -1.74 -1.49
CA PHE A 147 -14.48 -0.38 -1.98
C PHE A 147 -14.90 -0.33 -3.46
N VAL A 148 -14.30 -1.15 -4.33
CA VAL A 148 -14.65 -1.22 -5.76
C VAL A 148 -16.07 -1.74 -5.96
N GLU A 149 -16.49 -2.75 -5.20
CA GLU A 149 -17.86 -3.30 -5.25
C GLU A 149 -18.90 -2.26 -4.81
N GLY A 150 -18.59 -1.39 -3.84
CA GLY A 150 -19.48 -0.33 -3.38
C GLY A 150 -19.64 0.87 -4.32
N LEU A 151 -18.82 0.97 -5.38
CA LEU A 151 -18.89 2.01 -6.41
C LEU A 151 -19.73 1.62 -7.64
N GLN A 152 -20.21 0.36 -7.71
CA GLN A 152 -21.05 -0.18 -8.78
C GLN A 152 -22.53 -0.17 -8.39
#